data_AF-A0A847GPJ0-F1
#
_entry.id   AF-A0A847GPJ0-F1
#
_cell.length_a   1.000
_cell.length_b   1.000
_cell.length_c   1.000
_cell.angle_alpha   90.00
_cell.angle_beta   90.00
_cell.angle_gamma   90.00
#
_symmetry.space_group_name_H-M   'P 1'
#
loop_
_entity.id
_entity.type
_entity.pdbx_description
1 polymer ?
#
loop_
_entity_poly.entity_id
_entity_poly.type
_entity_poly.pdbx_seq_one_letter_code
_entity_poly.pdbx_strand_id
1 'polypeptide(L)'
;IVNLEPPYQLLRGVQSLLASYFDSFNPVQLDPPGLNVHTCCYDGDPKRLLVGLINNDLFAAWHGSIRVRLGEAASATELWKDRTLKIGDRIELEVPAGDVAILEIRLE
;
A
#
# COMPACT_ATOMS: atom_id res chain seq x y z
N ILE A 1 -4.88 -24.39 35.22
CA ILE A 1 -4.55 -23.19 34.41
C ILE A 1 -5.02 -23.50 33.00
N VAL A 2 -6.11 -22.88 32.57
CA VAL A 2 -6.65 -23.08 31.22
C VAL A 2 -5.83 -22.19 30.29
N ASN A 3 -5.09 -22.81 29.38
CA ASN A 3 -4.29 -22.11 28.37
C ASN A 3 -5.25 -21.57 27.30
N LEU A 4 -5.73 -20.34 27.51
CA LEU A 4 -6.44 -19.58 26.48
C LEU A 4 -5.35 -18.95 25.59
N GLU A 5 -4.98 -19.61 24.50
CA GLU A 5 -4.32 -18.91 23.41
C GLU A 5 -5.17 -17.68 23.05
N PRO A 6 -4.61 -16.46 23.07
CA PRO A 6 -5.41 -15.26 22.90
C PRO A 6 -6.12 -15.32 21.54
N PRO A 7 -7.46 -15.14 21.49
CA PRO A 7 -8.27 -15.37 20.29
C PRO A 7 -7.84 -14.51 19.09
N TYR A 8 -7.05 -13.47 19.33
CA TYR A 8 -6.45 -12.61 18.33
C TYR A 8 -5.32 -13.25 17.54
N GLN A 9 -4.63 -14.29 18.05
CA GLN A 9 -3.55 -14.96 17.31
C GLN A 9 -4.09 -15.74 16.12
N LEU A 10 -5.22 -16.44 16.30
CA LEU A 10 -5.88 -17.18 15.22
C LEU A 10 -6.44 -16.21 14.17
N LEU A 11 -7.04 -15.09 14.60
CA LEU A 11 -7.49 -14.03 13.70
C LEU A 11 -6.34 -13.38 12.94
N ARG A 12 -5.19 -13.11 13.59
CA ARG A 12 -3.98 -12.60 12.92
C ARG A 12 -3.40 -13.62 11.93
N GLY A 13 -3.45 -14.91 12.23
CA GLY A 13 -3.01 -15.98 11.34
C GLY A 13 -3.90 -16.14 10.11
N VAL A 14 -5.22 -16.05 10.28
CA VAL A 14 -6.18 -16.06 9.16
C VAL A 14 -6.01 -14.78 8.33
N GLN A 15 -5.87 -13.62 8.98
CA GLN A 15 -5.62 -12.36 8.30
C GLN A 15 -4.30 -12.38 7.52
N SER A 16 -3.22 -12.95 8.05
CA SER A 16 -1.94 -13.01 7.33
C SER A 16 -1.96 -13.96 6.14
N LEU A 17 -2.64 -15.11 6.25
CA LEU A 17 -2.83 -16.03 5.13
C LEU A 17 -3.69 -15.42 4.03
N LEU A 18 -4.80 -14.78 4.38
CA LEU A 18 -5.66 -14.09 3.42
C LEU A 18 -4.98 -12.86 2.83
N ALA A 19 -4.29 -12.06 3.65
CA ALA A 19 -3.50 -10.92 3.18
C ALA A 19 -2.45 -11.38 2.18
N SER A 20 -1.67 -12.44 2.48
CA SER A 20 -0.70 -12.99 1.53
C SER A 20 -1.34 -13.44 0.22
N TYR A 21 -2.54 -14.02 0.26
CA TYR A 21 -3.28 -14.40 -0.94
C TYR A 21 -3.74 -13.18 -1.76
N PHE A 22 -4.33 -12.15 -1.12
CA PHE A 22 -4.80 -10.95 -1.81
C PHE A 22 -3.67 -10.02 -2.25
N ASP A 23 -2.60 -9.91 -1.47
CA ASP A 23 -1.36 -9.20 -1.80
C ASP A 23 -0.68 -9.82 -3.03
N SER A 24 -0.89 -11.11 -3.31
CA SER A 24 -0.36 -11.76 -4.51
C SER A 24 -0.95 -11.20 -5.81
N PHE A 25 -2.18 -10.69 -5.75
CA PHE A 25 -2.86 -10.05 -6.89
C PHE A 25 -2.69 -8.53 -6.90
N ASN A 26 -2.28 -7.93 -5.79
CA ASN A 26 -2.04 -6.50 -5.71
C ASN A 26 -0.73 -6.15 -6.45
N PRO A 27 -0.77 -5.26 -7.45
CA PRO A 27 0.44 -4.82 -8.15
C PRO A 27 1.37 -3.99 -7.27
N VAL A 28 0.95 -3.66 -6.04
CA VAL A 28 1.67 -2.83 -5.10
C VAL A 28 1.87 -3.59 -3.78
N GLN A 29 3.08 -3.49 -3.24
CA GLN A 29 3.45 -4.01 -1.92
C GLN A 29 3.80 -2.85 -0.98
N LEU A 30 3.36 -2.94 0.27
CA LEU A 30 3.66 -1.98 1.33
C LEU A 30 4.62 -2.56 2.36
N ASP A 31 5.46 -1.70 2.93
CA ASP A 31 6.36 -2.06 4.02
C ASP A 31 6.59 -0.83 4.94
N PRO A 32 6.08 -0.82 6.19
CA PRO A 32 5.30 -1.88 6.84
C PRO A 32 3.85 -1.96 6.31
N PRO A 33 3.18 -3.12 6.46
CA PRO A 33 1.75 -3.23 6.15
C PRO A 33 0.92 -2.37 7.12
N GLY A 34 -0.33 -2.07 6.77
CA GLY A 34 -1.26 -1.39 7.68
C GLY A 34 -2.19 -0.36 7.02
N LEU A 35 -1.93 0.01 5.76
CA LEU A 35 -2.84 0.85 4.99
C LEU A 35 -3.84 -0.01 4.21
N ASN A 36 -5.05 0.50 4.03
CA ASN A 36 -5.94 -0.04 2.99
C ASN A 36 -5.46 0.45 1.63
N VAL A 37 -5.34 -0.46 0.67
CA VAL A 37 -4.82 -0.19 -0.67
C VAL A 37 -5.89 -0.43 -1.71
N HIS A 38 -6.08 0.56 -2.58
CA HIS A 38 -6.90 0.44 -3.78
C HIS A 38 -6.04 0.73 -5.00
N THR A 39 -5.96 -0.22 -5.93
CA THR A 39 -5.20 -0.05 -7.17
C THR A 39 -6.15 -0.05 -8.36
N CYS A 40 -6.05 0.97 -9.21
CA CYS A 40 -6.75 1.04 -10.49
C CYS A 40 -5.73 1.01 -11.63
N CYS A 41 -5.90 0.05 -12.54
CA CYS A 41 -5.21 0.02 -13.81
C CYS A 41 -6.10 0.70 -14.86
N TYR A 42 -5.54 1.57 -15.70
CA TYR A 42 -6.30 2.27 -16.72
C TYR A 42 -6.50 1.39 -17.97
N ASP A 43 -7.73 1.32 -18.46
CA ASP A 43 -8.02 0.73 -19.76
C ASP A 43 -7.41 1.58 -20.87
N GLY A 44 -6.66 0.96 -21.78
CA GLY A 44 -5.89 1.64 -22.84
C GLY A 44 -4.56 2.29 -22.41
N ASP A 45 -4.22 2.31 -21.12
CA ASP A 45 -2.93 2.83 -20.61
C ASP A 45 -2.35 1.87 -19.53
N PRO A 46 -1.82 0.70 -19.94
CA PRO A 46 -1.35 -0.33 -19.02
C PRO A 46 -0.10 0.07 -18.22
N LYS A 47 0.58 1.15 -18.62
CA LYS A 47 1.75 1.70 -17.91
C LYS A 47 1.35 2.71 -16.85
N ARG A 48 0.06 3.00 -16.68
CA ARG A 48 -0.46 3.92 -15.66
C ARG A 48 -1.18 3.15 -14.56
N LEU A 49 -0.68 3.33 -13.34
CA LEU A 49 -1.30 2.82 -12.13
C LEU A 49 -1.76 3.99 -11.27
N LEU A 50 -2.99 3.91 -10.77
CA LEU A 50 -3.47 4.80 -9.71
C LEU A 50 -3.57 4.00 -8.43
N VAL A 51 -2.93 4.48 -7.37
CA VAL A 51 -2.87 3.80 -6.08
C VAL A 51 -3.45 4.73 -5.01
N GLY A 52 -4.56 4.33 -4.43
CA GLY A 52 -5.15 4.94 -3.23
C GLY A 52 -4.65 4.23 -1.98
N LEU A 53 -4.12 5.00 -1.05
CA LEU A 53 -3.61 4.53 0.24
C LEU A 53 -4.36 5.24 1.35
N ILE A 54 -5.05 4.47 2.20
CA ILE A 54 -5.91 5.00 3.24
C ILE A 54 -5.36 4.59 4.61
N ASN A 55 -4.99 5.59 5.41
CA ASN A 55 -4.59 5.37 6.79
C ASN A 55 -5.81 5.48 7.71
N ASN A 56 -6.33 4.34 8.16
CA ASN A 56 -7.46 4.30 9.09
C ASN A 56 -7.03 4.44 10.56
N ASP A 57 -5.73 4.51 10.85
CA ASP A 57 -5.26 4.85 12.18
C ASP A 57 -5.52 6.35 12.42
N LEU A 58 -6.28 6.67 13.47
CA LEU A 58 -6.67 8.04 13.82
C LEU A 58 -5.64 8.73 14.72
N PHE A 59 -4.64 7.99 15.20
CA PHE A 59 -3.71 8.45 16.23
C PHE A 59 -2.27 8.50 15.76
N ALA A 60 -1.91 7.74 14.71
CA ALA A 60 -0.56 7.69 14.20
C ALA A 60 -0.49 7.87 12.67
N ALA A 61 0.47 8.67 12.23
CA ALA A 61 0.84 8.72 10.82
C ALA A 61 1.57 7.43 10.43
N TRP A 62 1.19 6.88 9.28
CA TRP A 62 1.89 5.76 8.70
C TRP A 62 3.16 6.26 7.99
N HIS A 63 4.27 5.58 8.24
CA HIS A 63 5.55 5.86 7.61
C HIS A 63 6.08 4.57 7.01
N GLY A 64 6.39 4.60 5.72
CA GLY A 64 6.90 3.42 5.06
C GLY A 64 7.12 3.61 3.59
N SER A 65 7.22 2.47 2.92
CA SER A 65 7.65 2.38 1.55
C SER A 65 6.69 1.55 0.73
N ILE A 66 6.66 1.88 -0.56
CA ILE A 66 5.81 1.24 -1.55
C ILE A 66 6.72 0.65 -2.62
N ARG A 67 6.49 -0.61 -2.97
CA ARG A 67 7.15 -1.27 -4.10
C ARG A 67 6.11 -1.69 -5.12
N VAL A 68 6.38 -1.37 -6.39
CA VAL A 68 5.57 -1.84 -7.52
C VAL A 68 6.08 -3.19 -7.99
N ARG A 69 5.19 -4.16 -8.18
CA ARG A 69 5.53 -5.54 -8.54
C ARG A 69 5.40 -5.84 -10.03
N LEU A 70 4.71 -4.97 -10.78
CA LEU A 70 4.46 -5.16 -12.22
C LEU A 70 5.61 -4.72 -13.12
N GLY A 71 6.61 -4.00 -12.60
CA GLY A 71 7.73 -3.47 -13.36
C GLY A 71 8.44 -2.36 -12.60
N GLU A 72 9.44 -1.75 -13.23
CA GLU A 72 10.13 -0.59 -12.68
C GLU A 72 9.25 0.67 -12.82
N ALA A 73 9.16 1.45 -11.76
CA ALA A 73 8.44 2.72 -11.77
C ALA A 73 9.32 3.77 -12.45
N ALA A 74 8.87 4.34 -13.55
CA ALA A 74 9.51 5.47 -14.24
C ALA A 74 9.27 6.80 -13.52
N SER A 75 8.06 6.99 -12.98
CA SER A 75 7.69 8.18 -12.20
C SER A 75 6.56 7.90 -11.23
N ALA A 76 6.49 8.68 -10.16
CA ALA A 76 5.44 8.61 -9.16
C ALA A 76 5.11 10.01 -8.67
N THR A 77 3.82 10.33 -8.64
CA THR A 77 3.32 11.65 -8.21
C THR A 77 2.19 11.46 -7.21
N GLU A 78 2.30 12.11 -6.06
CA GLU A 78 1.20 12.24 -5.12
C GLU A 78 0.24 13.34 -5.62
N LEU A 79 -0.93 12.93 -6.10
CA LEU A 79 -1.87 13.81 -6.80
C LEU A 79 -2.46 14.90 -5.90
N TRP A 80 -2.77 14.57 -4.64
CA TRP A 80 -3.37 15.55 -3.71
C TRP A 80 -2.45 16.73 -3.39
N LYS A 81 -1.13 16.47 -3.32
CA LYS A 81 -0.12 17.48 -2.98
C LYS A 81 0.63 18.00 -4.19
N ASP A 82 0.27 17.54 -5.39
CA ASP A 82 1.00 17.75 -6.65
C ASP A 82 2.52 17.58 -6.48
N ARG A 83 2.90 16.51 -5.78
CA ARG A 83 4.28 16.27 -5.35
C ARG A 83 4.85 15.07 -6.07
N THR A 84 5.89 15.31 -6.87
CA THR A 84 6.68 14.22 -7.44
C THR A 84 7.48 13.51 -6.34
N LEU A 85 7.33 12.19 -6.26
CA LEU A 85 8.04 11.33 -5.33
C LEU A 85 9.35 10.86 -5.96
N LYS A 86 10.35 10.65 -5.11
CA LYS A 86 11.64 10.12 -5.56
C LYS A 86 11.47 8.65 -5.92
N ILE A 87 11.88 8.30 -7.13
CA ILE A 87 11.91 6.93 -7.61
C ILE A 87 13.20 6.23 -7.17
N GLY A 88 13.05 4.98 -6.74
CA GLY A 88 14.10 4.01 -6.44
C GLY A 88 13.48 2.61 -6.45
N ASP A 89 14.15 1.62 -5.87
CA ASP A 89 13.56 0.27 -5.65
C ASP A 89 12.28 0.33 -4.78
N ARG A 90 12.16 1.40 -3.98
CA ARG A 90 11.03 1.70 -3.13
C ARG A 90 10.69 3.19 -3.17
N ILE A 91 9.41 3.50 -3.12
CA ILE A 91 8.87 4.86 -3.03
C ILE A 91 8.51 5.12 -1.58
N GLU A 92 9.28 5.97 -0.90
CA GLU A 92 9.03 6.36 0.48
C GLU A 92 7.88 7.36 0.59
N LEU A 93 6.98 7.15 1.54
CA LEU A 93 5.80 7.98 1.75
C LEU A 93 5.40 8.02 3.24
N GLU A 94 4.85 9.17 3.64
CA GLU A 94 4.12 9.34 4.89
C GLU A 94 2.65 9.61 4.59
N VAL A 95 1.76 8.88 5.26
CA VAL A 95 0.30 9.10 5.20
C VAL A 95 -0.18 9.50 6.60
N PRO A 96 -0.65 10.76 6.79
CA PRO A 96 -1.11 11.22 8.08
C PRO A 96 -2.23 10.37 8.69
N ALA A 97 -2.44 10.50 9.99
CA ALA A 97 -3.50 9.79 10.70
C ALA A 97 -4.88 10.17 10.15
N GLY A 98 -5.70 9.18 9.82
CA GLY A 98 -7.05 9.37 9.26
C GLY A 98 -7.08 9.94 7.84
N ASP A 99 -5.95 9.94 7.13
CA ASP A 99 -5.81 10.61 5.83
C ASP A 99 -5.61 9.62 4.67
N VAL A 100 -5.66 10.16 3.44
CA VAL A 100 -5.55 9.40 2.19
C VAL A 100 -4.46 10.00 1.30
N ALA A 101 -3.57 9.15 0.80
CA ALA A 101 -2.66 9.50 -0.29
C ALA A 101 -3.14 8.87 -1.60
N ILE A 102 -3.11 9.64 -2.68
CA ILE A 102 -3.41 9.14 -4.03
C ILE A 102 -2.16 9.32 -4.87
N LEU A 103 -1.64 8.21 -5.39
CA LEU A 103 -0.43 8.18 -6.19
C LEU A 103 -0.77 7.81 -7.62
N GLU A 104 -0.30 8.62 -8.57
CA GLU A 104 -0.16 8.18 -9.95
C GLU A 104 1.25 7.65 -10.15
N ILE A 105 1.37 6.40 -10.59
CA ILE A 105 2.65 5.76 -10.89
C ILE A 105 2.68 5.40 -12.38
N ARG A 106 3.77 5.75 -13.05
CA ARG A 106 4.07 5.34 -14.42
C ARG A 106 5.13 4.26 -14.42
N LEU A 107 4.89 3.20 -15.19
CA LEU A 107 5.84 2.11 -15.44
C LEU A 107 6.70 2.41 -16.67
N GLU A 108 7.89 1.82 -16.73
CA GLU A 108 8.77 1.90 -17.91
C GLU A 108 8.23 1.21 -19.16
#